data_AF-A0A381C8A3-F1
#
_entry.id   AF-A0A381C8A3-F1
#
_cell.length_a   1.000
_cell.length_b   1.000
_cell.length_c   1.000
_cell.angle_alpha   90.00
_cell.angle_beta   90.00
_cell.angle_gamma   90.00
#
_symmetry.space_group_name_H-M   'P 1'
#
loop_
_entity.id
_entity.type
_entity.pdbx_description
1 polymer ?
#
loop_
_entity_poly.entity_id
_entity_poly.type
_entity_poly.pdbx_seq_one_letter_code
_entity_poly.pdbx_strand_id
1 'polypeptide(L)'
;MKNYKLYLWMSFFSLIAILPFLGGYYLQHKNTNFACDGEMVLHDSHAHTHVFLHFRFYKNTGTYNVSGNSIFNNGQRIVISQNSSFSYTTVESSTGSDLVLVSLEDIIYPGNLGHANAVIPDFFRFRGRGVSLRISRVNDTGYLFQRDATPVLYCKRSLL
;
A
#
# COMPACT_ATOMS: atom_id res chain seq x y z
N MET A 1 34.90 35.19 34.94
CA MET A 1 33.96 35.49 33.83
C MET A 1 33.48 34.17 33.26
N LYS A 2 32.15 34.02 33.18
CA LYS A 2 31.39 32.76 33.09
C LYS A 2 31.76 31.92 31.86
N ASN A 3 31.79 30.60 32.03
CA ASN A 3 31.91 29.56 30.98
C ASN A 3 30.72 29.52 30.00
N TYR A 4 29.91 30.58 29.92
CA TYR A 4 28.69 30.65 29.12
C TYR A 4 28.98 30.42 27.63
N LYS A 5 30.15 30.85 27.15
CA LYS A 5 30.60 30.61 25.78
C LYS A 5 30.75 29.11 25.52
N LEU A 6 31.36 28.36 26.45
CA LEU A 6 31.52 26.90 26.34
C LEU A 6 30.16 26.19 26.30
N TYR A 7 29.22 26.59 27.15
CA TYR A 7 27.85 26.04 27.14
C TYR A 7 27.10 26.34 25.84
N LEU A 8 27.31 27.52 25.25
CA LEU A 8 26.68 27.92 23.98
C LEU A 8 27.20 27.09 22.81
N TRP A 9 28.51 26.82 22.78
CA TRP A 9 29.12 25.94 21.78
C TRP A 9 28.69 24.47 21.94
N MET A 10 28.62 23.95 23.17
CA MET A 10 28.11 22.59 23.42
C MET A 10 26.64 22.46 22.99
N SER A 11 25.80 23.45 23.29
CA SER A 11 24.41 23.49 22.85
C SER A 11 24.31 23.46 21.32
N PHE A 12 25.09 24.30 20.64
CA PHE A 12 25.10 24.37 19.17
C PHE A 12 25.51 23.04 18.51
N PHE A 13 26.58 22.40 18.98
CA PHE A 13 27.00 21.09 18.46
C PHE A 13 25.99 19.98 18.77
N SER A 14 25.35 20.01 19.94
CA SER A 14 24.29 19.05 20.27
C SER A 14 23.09 19.19 19.33
N LEU A 15 22.71 20.43 18.98
CA LEU A 15 21.58 20.69 18.09
C LEU A 15 21.86 20.16 16.68
N ILE A 16 23.07 20.38 16.17
CA ILE A 16 23.51 19.87 14.87
C ILE A 16 23.52 18.34 14.83
N ALA A 17 23.91 17.67 15.92
CA ALA A 17 23.92 16.22 15.99
C ALA A 17 22.50 15.60 16.04
N ILE A 18 21.53 16.29 16.66
CA ILE A 18 20.15 15.80 16.81
C ILE A 18 19.33 15.98 15.52
N LEU A 19 19.59 17.04 14.76
CA LEU A 19 18.88 17.36 13.51
C LEU A 19 18.82 16.19 12.50
N PRO A 20 19.92 15.50 12.13
CA PRO A 20 19.87 14.38 11.19
C PRO A 20 19.11 13.17 11.76
N PHE A 21 19.15 12.94 13.08
CA PHE A 21 18.37 11.88 13.72
C PHE A 21 16.85 12.14 13.63
N LEU A 22 16.42 13.36 13.92
CA LEU A 22 15.02 13.76 13.78
C LEU A 22 14.57 13.71 12.32
N GLY A 23 15.42 14.17 11.39
CA GLY A 23 15.16 14.10 9.95
C GLY A 23 15.00 12.67 9.46
N GLY A 24 15.92 11.77 9.82
CA GLY A 24 15.87 10.36 9.47
C GLY A 24 14.63 9.66 10.04
N TYR A 25 14.29 9.93 11.31
CA TYR A 25 13.07 9.40 11.93
C TYR A 25 11.80 9.89 11.23
N TYR A 26 11.74 11.18 10.88
CA TYR A 26 10.61 11.76 10.17
C TYR A 26 10.43 11.13 8.78
N LEU A 27 11.52 10.97 8.03
CA LEU A 27 11.54 10.32 6.71
C LEU A 27 11.09 8.86 6.81
N GLN A 28 11.63 8.11 7.78
CA GLN A 28 11.24 6.72 8.00
C GLN A 28 9.76 6.61 8.35
N HIS A 29 9.27 7.44 9.27
CA HIS A 29 7.87 7.44 9.66
C HIS A 29 6.93 7.74 8.48
N LYS A 30 7.30 8.70 7.62
CA LYS A 30 6.57 9.05 6.42
C LYS A 30 6.56 7.92 5.38
N ASN A 31 7.60 7.09 5.33
CA ASN A 31 7.70 5.99 4.39
C ASN A 31 7.01 4.71 4.90
N THR A 32 6.87 4.53 6.20
CA THR A 32 6.22 3.36 6.81
C THR A 32 4.76 3.56 7.21
N ASN A 33 4.29 4.81 7.21
CA ASN A 33 2.89 5.14 7.54
C ASN A 33 2.30 5.98 6.42
N PHE A 34 1.53 5.35 5.55
CA PHE A 34 0.83 6.04 4.47
C PHE A 34 -0.46 5.30 4.09
N ALA A 35 -1.42 6.05 3.58
CA ALA A 35 -2.60 5.51 2.93
C ALA A 35 -2.49 5.67 1.41
N CYS A 36 -3.18 4.79 0.72
CA CYS A 36 -3.09 4.62 -0.71
C CYS A 36 -4.45 4.26 -1.26
N ASP A 37 -5.04 5.20 -2.00
CA ASP A 37 -6.36 5.04 -2.60
C ASP A 37 -6.21 4.86 -4.11
N GLY A 38 -6.92 3.86 -4.63
CA GLY A 38 -6.90 3.52 -6.04
C GLY A 38 -8.28 3.11 -6.55
N GLU A 39 -8.45 3.21 -7.85
CA GLU A 39 -9.66 2.82 -8.55
C GLU A 39 -9.27 1.89 -9.69
N MET A 40 -9.98 0.78 -9.82
CA MET A 40 -9.73 -0.23 -10.83
C MET A 40 -11.02 -0.57 -11.56
N VAL A 41 -10.95 -0.50 -12.89
CA VAL A 41 -12.01 -0.95 -13.79
C VAL A 41 -11.47 -2.10 -14.59
N LEU A 42 -12.11 -3.26 -14.47
CA LEU A 42 -11.80 -4.48 -15.21
C LEU A 42 -12.94 -4.76 -16.19
N HIS A 43 -12.56 -5.03 -17.43
CA HIS A 43 -13.47 -5.47 -18.47
C HIS A 43 -13.01 -6.83 -18.98
N ASP A 44 -13.86 -7.83 -18.82
CA ASP A 44 -13.67 -9.15 -19.42
C ASP A 44 -14.86 -9.50 -20.32
N SER A 45 -14.82 -10.67 -20.96
CA SER A 45 -15.88 -11.13 -21.88
C SER A 45 -17.23 -11.41 -21.20
N HIS A 46 -17.30 -11.42 -19.87
CA HIS A 46 -18.45 -11.85 -19.08
C HIS A 46 -18.99 -10.78 -18.13
N ALA A 47 -18.16 -9.83 -17.72
CA ALA A 47 -18.48 -8.83 -16.73
C ALA A 47 -17.66 -7.54 -16.83
N HIS A 48 -18.26 -6.46 -16.33
CA HIS A 48 -17.62 -5.19 -16.06
C HIS A 48 -17.52 -5.02 -14.55
N THR A 49 -16.30 -4.94 -14.03
CA THR A 49 -16.05 -4.82 -12.59
C THR A 49 -15.40 -3.48 -12.29
N HIS A 50 -15.98 -2.74 -11.34
CA HIS A 50 -15.49 -1.46 -10.88
C HIS A 50 -15.29 -1.52 -9.38
N VAL A 51 -14.05 -1.31 -8.93
CA VAL A 51 -13.67 -1.39 -7.51
C VAL A 51 -12.80 -0.22 -7.08
N PHE A 52 -13.04 0.23 -5.86
CA PHE A 52 -12.23 1.16 -5.10
C PHE A 52 -11.39 0.38 -4.11
N LEU A 53 -10.10 0.70 -4.06
CA LEU A 53 -9.08 0.05 -3.24
C LEU A 53 -8.53 1.08 -2.27
N HIS A 54 -8.56 0.75 -0.98
CA HIS A 54 -8.04 1.61 0.09
C HIS A 54 -7.02 0.81 0.89
N PHE A 55 -5.73 1.03 0.63
CA PHE A 55 -4.64 0.44 1.39
C PHE A 55 -4.17 1.40 2.48
N ARG A 56 -3.94 0.87 3.68
CA ARG A 56 -3.32 1.61 4.78
C ARG A 56 -2.12 0.81 5.28
N PHE A 57 -0.96 1.46 5.28
CA PHE A 57 0.31 0.88 5.71
C PHE A 57 0.68 1.46 7.08
N TYR A 58 1.03 0.57 8.01
CA TYR A 58 1.45 0.88 9.37
C TYR A 58 2.65 0.01 9.76
N LYS A 59 3.86 0.57 9.66
CA LYS A 59 5.14 -0.07 10.01
C LYS A 59 5.47 -1.29 9.15
N ASN A 60 4.99 -2.47 9.55
CA ASN A 60 5.22 -3.78 8.92
C ASN A 60 3.90 -4.54 8.69
N THR A 61 2.77 -3.87 8.95
CA THR A 61 1.42 -4.41 8.76
C THR A 61 0.55 -3.38 8.07
N GLY A 62 -0.57 -3.80 7.53
CA GLY A 62 -1.51 -2.90 6.91
C GLY A 62 -2.88 -3.53 6.80
N THR A 63 -3.83 -2.71 6.40
CA THR A 63 -5.18 -3.15 6.05
C THR A 63 -5.49 -2.70 4.64
N TYR A 64 -6.29 -3.48 3.93
CA TYR A 64 -6.87 -3.05 2.68
C TYR A 64 -8.38 -3.23 2.72
N ASN A 65 -9.09 -2.24 2.20
CA ASN A 65 -10.51 -2.33 1.94
C ASN A 65 -10.74 -2.31 0.42
N VAL A 66 -11.61 -3.18 -0.06
CA VAL A 66 -12.09 -3.20 -1.44
C VAL A 66 -13.59 -3.00 -1.41
N SER A 67 -14.10 -2.05 -2.18
CA SER A 67 -15.54 -1.85 -2.34
C SER A 67 -15.89 -1.59 -3.80
N GLY A 68 -17.08 -2.00 -4.24
CA GLY A 68 -17.49 -1.77 -5.62
C GLY A 68 -18.58 -2.73 -6.09
N ASN A 69 -18.63 -2.93 -7.40
CA ASN A 69 -19.60 -3.80 -8.04
C ASN A 69 -19.04 -4.48 -9.29
N SER A 70 -19.59 -5.66 -9.57
CA SER A 70 -19.42 -6.36 -10.83
C SER A 70 -20.80 -6.51 -11.50
N ILE A 71 -20.88 -6.12 -12.76
CA ILE A 71 -22.08 -6.20 -13.59
C ILE A 71 -21.80 -7.21 -14.70
N PHE A 72 -22.50 -8.34 -14.67
CA PHE A 72 -22.37 -9.40 -15.66
C PHE A 72 -23.22 -9.09 -16.91
N ASN A 73 -22.86 -9.69 -18.05
CA ASN A 73 -23.58 -9.49 -19.31
C ASN A 73 -25.06 -9.88 -19.26
N ASN A 74 -25.45 -10.77 -18.34
CA ASN A 74 -26.84 -11.15 -18.09
C ASN A 74 -27.61 -10.12 -17.23
N GLY A 75 -27.00 -8.99 -16.88
CA GLY A 75 -27.57 -7.94 -16.02
C GLY A 75 -27.45 -8.22 -14.52
N GLN A 76 -26.89 -9.37 -14.10
CA GLN A 76 -26.68 -9.67 -12.69
C GLN A 76 -25.64 -8.70 -12.10
N ARG A 77 -25.93 -8.15 -10.92
CA ARG A 77 -25.01 -7.29 -10.18
C ARG A 77 -24.57 -7.97 -8.89
N ILE A 78 -23.26 -8.03 -8.67
CA ILE A 78 -22.66 -8.46 -7.39
C ILE A 78 -21.99 -7.26 -6.75
N VAL A 79 -22.30 -7.01 -5.47
CA VAL A 79 -21.60 -5.99 -4.67
C VAL A 79 -20.34 -6.61 -4.09
N ILE A 80 -19.22 -5.93 -4.27
CA ILE A 80 -17.93 -6.31 -3.70
C ILE A 80 -17.71 -5.44 -2.48
N SER A 81 -17.50 -6.04 -1.33
CA SER A 81 -17.09 -5.36 -0.10
C SER A 81 -16.24 -6.31 0.72
N GLN A 82 -14.97 -5.99 0.88
CA GLN A 82 -14.02 -6.79 1.64
C GLN A 82 -13.07 -5.90 2.42
N ASN A 83 -12.66 -6.39 3.59
CA ASN A 83 -11.61 -5.79 4.41
C ASN A 83 -10.71 -6.91 4.90
N SER A 84 -9.40 -6.70 4.88
CA SER A 84 -8.44 -7.68 5.37
C SER A 84 -7.14 -7.02 5.78
N SER A 85 -6.42 -7.72 6.64
CA SER A 85 -5.09 -7.33 7.10
C SER A 85 -3.99 -8.06 6.32
N PHE A 86 -2.83 -7.42 6.21
CA PHE A 86 -1.61 -7.99 5.63
C PHE A 86 -0.39 -7.61 6.45
N SER A 87 0.65 -8.43 6.40
CA SER A 87 2.01 -7.99 6.74
C SER A 87 2.74 -7.58 5.48
N TYR A 88 3.73 -6.69 5.61
CA TYR A 88 4.55 -6.29 4.48
C TYR A 88 6.00 -6.07 4.87
N THR A 89 6.87 -6.24 3.88
CA THR A 89 8.29 -5.89 3.95
C THR A 89 8.67 -5.12 2.70
N THR A 90 9.48 -4.09 2.89
CA THR A 90 10.03 -3.28 1.80
C THR A 90 11.50 -3.64 1.62
N VAL A 91 11.89 -3.93 0.38
CA VAL A 91 13.27 -4.11 -0.04
C VAL A 91 13.61 -2.96 -0.98
N GLU A 92 14.51 -2.07 -0.55
CA GLU A 92 14.95 -0.95 -1.38
C GLU A 92 15.82 -1.46 -2.54
N SER A 93 15.58 -0.91 -3.73
CA SER A 93 16.32 -1.19 -4.95
C SER A 93 16.71 0.13 -5.64
N SER A 94 17.70 0.09 -6.52
CA SER A 94 18.19 1.29 -7.23
C SER A 94 17.14 1.96 -8.12
N THR A 95 16.06 1.26 -8.46
CA THR A 95 15.00 1.74 -9.37
C THR A 95 13.63 1.92 -8.68
N GLY A 96 13.54 1.74 -7.37
CA GLY A 96 12.28 1.77 -6.61
C GLY A 96 12.31 0.84 -5.41
N SER A 97 11.16 0.61 -4.78
CA SER A 97 11.08 -0.27 -3.62
C SER A 97 10.21 -1.48 -3.95
N ASP A 98 10.75 -2.68 -3.74
CA ASP A 98 10.00 -3.92 -3.89
C ASP A 98 9.25 -4.19 -2.57
N LEU A 99 7.94 -4.34 -2.64
CA LEU A 99 7.08 -4.72 -1.52
C LEU A 99 6.64 -6.16 -1.66
N VAL A 100 6.84 -6.92 -0.59
CA VAL A 100 6.23 -8.23 -0.42
C VAL A 100 5.10 -8.08 0.58
N LEU A 101 3.88 -8.30 0.12
CA LEU A 101 2.66 -8.32 0.92
C LEU A 101 2.31 -9.78 1.23
N VAL A 102 1.92 -10.08 2.47
CA VAL A 102 1.47 -11.42 2.88
C VAL A 102 0.13 -11.31 3.60
N SER A 103 -0.88 -12.02 3.12
CA SER A 103 -2.20 -12.00 3.75
C SER A 103 -2.17 -12.63 5.14
N LEU A 104 -2.85 -11.99 6.09
CA LEU A 104 -2.99 -12.50 7.45
C LEU A 104 -4.31 -13.26 7.66
N GLU A 105 -5.23 -13.22 6.69
CA GLU A 105 -6.61 -13.69 6.83
C GLU A 105 -7.05 -14.49 5.61
N ASP A 106 -7.95 -15.45 5.84
CA ASP A 106 -8.69 -16.12 4.76
C ASP A 106 -9.95 -15.30 4.48
N ILE A 107 -10.14 -14.88 3.23
CA ILE A 107 -11.29 -14.07 2.84
C ILE A 107 -12.33 -14.96 2.20
N ILE A 108 -13.50 -14.99 2.84
CA ILE A 108 -14.68 -15.64 2.30
C ILE A 108 -15.48 -14.58 1.54
N TYR A 109 -15.57 -14.73 0.22
CA TYR A 109 -16.41 -13.85 -0.58
C TYR A 109 -17.88 -14.21 -0.39
N PRO A 110 -18.76 -13.23 -0.10
CA PRO A 110 -20.19 -13.47 -0.02
C PRO A 110 -20.71 -13.73 -1.45
N GLY A 111 -20.73 -15.00 -1.84
CA GLY A 111 -21.26 -15.45 -3.14
C GLY A 111 -20.24 -16.15 -4.03
N ASN A 112 -20.74 -16.88 -5.02
CA ASN A 112 -19.89 -17.49 -6.04
C ASN A 112 -19.47 -16.39 -7.03
N LEU A 113 -18.22 -15.91 -6.90
CA LEU A 113 -17.61 -14.99 -7.86
C LEU A 113 -17.42 -15.59 -9.26
N GLY A 114 -17.77 -16.87 -9.46
CA GLY A 114 -17.74 -17.54 -10.76
C GLY A 114 -16.35 -17.47 -11.39
N HIS A 115 -16.29 -17.01 -12.64
CA HIS A 115 -15.05 -16.85 -13.38
C HIS A 115 -14.08 -15.81 -12.78
N ALA A 116 -14.58 -14.85 -11.99
CA ALA A 116 -13.71 -13.85 -11.36
C ALA A 116 -12.74 -14.47 -10.33
N ASN A 117 -13.06 -15.67 -9.79
CA ASN A 117 -12.13 -16.41 -8.93
C ASN A 117 -10.81 -16.79 -9.62
N ALA A 118 -10.79 -16.92 -10.95
CA ALA A 118 -9.58 -17.30 -11.70
C ALA A 118 -8.60 -16.13 -11.89
N VAL A 119 -9.07 -14.89 -11.79
CA VAL A 119 -8.26 -13.69 -12.02
C VAL A 119 -7.87 -12.96 -10.74
N ILE A 120 -8.56 -13.24 -9.62
CA ILE A 120 -8.20 -12.69 -8.31
C ILE A 120 -6.96 -13.42 -7.78
N PRO A 121 -5.85 -12.70 -7.50
CA PRO A 121 -4.66 -13.32 -6.93
C PRO A 121 -4.93 -13.98 -5.58
N ASP A 122 -4.25 -15.10 -5.32
CA ASP A 122 -4.34 -15.86 -4.07
C ASP A 122 -4.11 -15.04 -2.80
N PHE A 123 -3.29 -13.99 -2.88
CA PHE A 123 -3.09 -13.02 -1.79
C PHE A 123 -4.42 -12.47 -1.25
N PHE A 124 -5.40 -12.20 -2.11
CA PHE A 124 -6.69 -11.64 -1.68
C PHE A 124 -7.68 -12.71 -1.16
N ARG A 125 -7.27 -13.98 -1.13
CA ARG A 125 -8.18 -15.10 -0.84
C ARG A 125 -7.73 -15.90 0.36
N PHE A 126 -6.44 -16.19 0.46
CA PHE A 126 -5.93 -17.17 1.40
C PHE A 126 -4.86 -16.58 2.30
N ARG A 127 -4.94 -16.93 3.58
CA ARG A 127 -3.94 -16.59 4.58
C ARG A 127 -2.57 -17.16 4.19
N GLY A 128 -1.53 -16.37 4.43
CA GLY A 128 -0.14 -16.77 4.17
C GLY A 128 0.26 -16.73 2.70
N ARG A 129 -0.66 -16.42 1.77
CA ARG A 129 -0.31 -16.17 0.38
C ARG A 129 0.26 -14.78 0.22
N GLY A 130 1.36 -14.71 -0.51
CA GLY A 130 2.08 -13.47 -0.75
C GLY A 130 1.91 -12.95 -2.17
N VAL A 131 2.06 -11.65 -2.33
CA VAL A 131 2.25 -11.01 -3.63
C VAL A 131 3.44 -10.06 -3.56
N SER A 132 4.30 -10.13 -4.57
CA SER A 132 5.41 -9.20 -4.74
C SER A 132 5.00 -8.11 -5.72
N LEU A 133 5.15 -6.85 -5.31
CA LEU A 133 4.83 -5.68 -6.11
C LEU A 133 5.99 -4.71 -6.05
N ARG A 134 6.37 -4.12 -7.18
CA ARG A 134 7.28 -2.97 -7.20
C ARG A 134 6.47 -1.70 -7.06
N ILE A 135 6.85 -0.83 -6.14
CA ILE A 135 6.27 0.51 -6.00
C ILE A 135 7.26 1.54 -6.53
N SER A 136 6.77 2.30 -7.51
CA SER A 136 7.50 3.37 -8.18
C SER A 136 6.78 4.70 -7.95
N ARG A 137 7.49 5.73 -7.50
CA ARG A 137 6.91 7.08 -7.36
C ARG A 137 6.81 7.72 -8.74
N VAL A 138 5.60 8.02 -9.19
CA VAL A 138 5.35 8.63 -10.51
C VAL A 138 5.32 10.16 -10.42
N ASN A 139 4.83 10.69 -9.30
CA ASN A 139 4.84 12.12 -9.00
C ASN A 139 4.80 12.34 -7.47
N ASP A 140 4.64 13.58 -7.01
CA ASP A 140 4.68 13.90 -5.58
C ASP A 140 3.63 13.19 -4.72
N THR A 141 2.51 12.80 -5.32
CA THR A 141 1.42 12.11 -4.61
C THR A 141 1.08 10.75 -5.21
N GLY A 142 1.60 10.42 -6.39
CA GLY A 142 1.25 9.25 -7.17
C GLY A 142 2.28 8.13 -7.06
N TYR A 143 1.80 6.92 -6.77
CA TYR A 143 2.57 5.68 -6.78
C TYR A 143 1.99 4.73 -7.82
N LEU A 144 2.88 4.06 -8.55
CA LEU A 144 2.54 2.98 -9.45
C LEU A 144 3.01 1.66 -8.85
N PHE A 145 2.08 0.74 -8.70
CA PHE A 145 2.33 -0.62 -8.29
C PHE A 145 2.43 -1.48 -9.54
N GLN A 146 3.53 -2.21 -9.65
CA GLN A 146 3.83 -3.06 -10.81
C GLN A 146 4.08 -4.49 -10.36
N ARG A 147 3.68 -5.45 -11.19
CA ARG A 147 4.04 -6.86 -11.05
C ARG A 147 4.65 -7.32 -12.36
N ASP A 148 5.85 -7.88 -12.33
CA ASP A 148 6.55 -8.36 -13.53
C ASP A 148 6.57 -7.31 -14.66
N ALA A 149 6.91 -6.06 -14.30
CA ALA A 149 6.89 -4.86 -15.15
C ALA A 149 5.51 -4.40 -15.68
N THR A 150 4.42 -5.11 -15.36
CA THR A 150 3.05 -4.73 -15.72
C THR A 150 2.45 -3.82 -14.65
N PRO A 151 1.90 -2.64 -15.00
CA PRO A 151 1.19 -1.79 -14.04
C PRO A 151 -0.08 -2.49 -13.56
N VAL A 152 -0.18 -2.68 -12.25
CA VAL A 152 -1.33 -3.33 -11.60
C VAL A 152 -2.27 -2.30 -10.99
N LEU A 153 -1.71 -1.26 -10.36
CA LEU A 153 -2.50 -0.25 -9.66
C LEU A 153 -1.80 1.09 -9.68
N TYR A 154 -2.51 2.14 -10.07
CA TYR A 154 -2.11 3.51 -9.75
C TYR A 154 -2.80 3.93 -8.47
N CYS A 155 -2.04 4.58 -7.60
CA CYS A 155 -2.49 4.98 -6.29
C CYS A 155 -2.09 6.41 -5.99
N LYS A 156 -3.01 7.15 -5.36
CA LYS A 156 -2.72 8.46 -4.79
C LYS A 156 -2.51 8.34 -3.29
N ARG A 157 -1.43 8.95 -2.80
CA ARG A 157 -1.15 9.09 -1.38
C ARG A 157 -2.25 9.91 -0.71
N SER A 158 -2.85 9.35 0.32
CA SER A 158 -3.72 10.06 1.24
C SER A 158 -3.07 10.15 2.62
N LEU A 159 -3.47 11.17 3.38
CA LEU A 159 -3.14 11.24 4.80
C LEU A 159 -3.95 10.16 5.53
N LEU A 160 -3.28 9.48 6.46
CA LEU A 160 -3.89 8.45 7.31
C LEU A 160 -4.94 9.04 8.24
#